data_AF-A0A6L5F1N9-F1
#
_entry.id   AF-A0A6L5F1N9-F1
#
_cell.length_a   1.000
_cell.length_b   1.000
_cell.length_c   1.000
_cell.angle_alpha   90.00
_cell.angle_beta   90.00
_cell.angle_gamma   90.00
#
_symmetry.space_group_name_H-M   'P 1'
#
loop_
_entity.id
_entity.type
_entity.pdbx_description
1 polymer ?
#
loop_
_entity_poly.entity_id
_entity_poly.type
_entity_poly.pdbx_seq_one_letter_code
_entity_poly.pdbx_strand_id
1 'polypeptide(L)'
;TPCRIGAVRGVEVIDRILAGGDTSSDLNLLDDLCEVMADASLCALGGLAPLPVRSALRHFRDDFTAPRRGPAPGATEDRRCP
;
A
#
# COMPACT_ATOMS: atom_id res chain seq x y z
N THR A 1 5.54 14.30 -7.20
CA THR A 1 6.70 13.39 -7.19
C THR A 1 6.24 11.99 -6.84
N PRO A 2 6.65 10.96 -7.60
CA PRO A 2 6.16 9.59 -7.44
C PRO A 2 6.41 9.03 -6.03
N CYS A 3 7.53 9.39 -5.39
CA CYS A 3 7.83 8.95 -4.02
C CYS A 3 6.81 9.49 -2.98
N ARG A 4 6.45 10.78 -3.06
CA ARG A 4 5.55 11.42 -2.09
C ARG A 4 4.08 11.09 -2.37
N ILE A 5 3.66 11.17 -3.63
CA ILE A 5 2.27 10.89 -4.02
C ILE A 5 1.99 9.39 -3.94
N GLY A 6 2.93 8.56 -4.41
CA GLY A 6 2.79 7.10 -4.37
C GLY A 6 2.68 6.56 -2.95
N ALA A 7 3.45 7.11 -2.00
CA ALA A 7 3.33 6.73 -0.60
C ALA A 7 1.94 7.06 -0.01
N VAL A 8 1.36 8.21 -0.33
CA VAL A 8 0.02 8.59 0.14
C VAL A 8 -1.05 7.71 -0.51
N ARG A 9 -0.99 7.54 -1.85
CA ARG A 9 -1.95 6.70 -2.58
C ARG A 9 -1.87 5.24 -2.18
N GLY A 10 -0.69 4.71 -1.89
CA GLY A 10 -0.51 3.35 -1.39
C GLY A 10 -1.23 3.13 -0.05
N VAL A 11 -1.14 4.09 0.87
CA VAL A 11 -1.90 4.03 2.15
C VAL A 11 -3.40 4.05 1.90
N GLU A 12 -3.90 4.95 1.05
CA GLU A 12 -5.34 5.03 0.73
C GLU A 12 -5.87 3.75 0.10
N VAL A 13 -5.09 3.10 -0.78
CA VAL A 13 -5.46 1.82 -1.40
C VAL A 13 -5.52 0.72 -0.35
N ILE A 14 -4.52 0.65 0.53
CA ILE A 14 -4.50 -0.31 1.64
C ILE A 14 -5.71 -0.07 2.55
N ASP A 15 -6.04 1.18 2.88
CA ASP A 15 -7.21 1.52 3.69
C ASP A 15 -8.53 1.07 3.04
N ARG A 16 -8.67 1.18 1.71
CA ARG A 16 -9.84 0.64 0.99
C ARG A 16 -9.91 -0.88 1.05
N ILE A 17 -8.77 -1.57 0.93
CA ILE A 17 -8.70 -3.02 1.14
C ILE A 17 -9.08 -3.35 2.59
N LEU A 18 -8.64 -2.57 3.59
CA LEU A 18 -9.02 -2.75 4.98
C LEU A 18 -10.54 -2.53 5.21
N ALA A 19 -11.15 -1.61 4.48
CA ALA A 19 -12.57 -1.26 4.59
C ALA A 19 -13.52 -2.28 3.91
N GLY A 20 -12.99 -3.33 3.29
CA GLY A 20 -13.80 -4.36 2.61
C GLY A 20 -14.26 -3.94 1.22
N GLY A 21 -13.50 -3.08 0.53
CA GLY A 21 -13.73 -2.71 -0.87
C GLY A 21 -13.40 -3.84 -1.87
N ASP A 22 -13.35 -3.48 -3.16
CA ASP A 22 -12.98 -4.40 -4.25
C ASP A 22 -11.48 -4.72 -4.19
N THR A 23 -11.17 -5.73 -3.38
CA THR A 23 -9.81 -6.17 -3.07
C THR A 23 -9.03 -6.55 -4.34
N SER A 24 -9.68 -7.16 -5.35
CA SER A 24 -8.95 -7.56 -6.56
C SER A 24 -8.48 -6.35 -7.37
N SER A 25 -9.34 -5.34 -7.50
CA SER A 25 -9.01 -4.10 -8.23
C SER A 25 -7.97 -3.28 -7.47
N ASP A 26 -8.13 -3.15 -6.16
CA ASP A 26 -7.22 -2.40 -5.32
C ASP A 26 -5.82 -3.05 -5.24
N LEU A 27 -5.72 -4.38 -5.23
CA LEU A 27 -4.42 -5.07 -5.25
C LEU A 27 -3.66 -4.83 -6.56
N ASN A 28 -4.34 -4.83 -7.72
CA ASN A 28 -3.72 -4.52 -9.00
C ASN A 28 -3.22 -3.07 -9.04
N LEU A 29 -4.07 -2.13 -8.59
CA LEU A 29 -3.70 -0.71 -8.50
C LEU A 29 -2.50 -0.49 -7.57
N LEU A 30 -2.41 -1.25 -6.47
CA LEU A 30 -1.30 -1.18 -5.53
C LEU A 30 0.01 -1.67 -6.16
N ASP A 31 -0.01 -2.74 -6.98
CA ASP A 31 1.18 -3.24 -7.67
C ASP A 31 1.67 -2.26 -8.74
N ASP A 32 0.75 -1.69 -9.54
CA ASP A 32 1.07 -0.65 -10.53
C ASP A 32 1.72 0.58 -9.88
N LEU A 33 1.17 1.03 -8.74
CA LEU A 33 1.74 2.12 -7.96
C LEU A 33 3.16 1.79 -7.47
N CYS A 34 3.37 0.55 -7.01
CA CYS A 34 4.66 0.09 -6.55
C CYS A 34 5.70 0.03 -7.69
N GLU A 35 5.30 -0.37 -8.89
CA GLU A 35 6.15 -0.36 -10.09
C GLU A 35 6.55 1.07 -10.48
N VAL A 36 5.57 1.98 -10.57
CA VAL A 36 5.84 3.40 -10.87
C VAL A 36 6.75 4.03 -9.82
N MET A 37 6.58 3.71 -8.54
CA MET A 37 7.46 4.19 -7.48
C MET A 37 8.87 3.63 -7.59
N ALA A 38 9.04 2.37 -8.00
CA ALA A 38 10.34 1.76 -8.22
C ALA A 38 11.09 2.44 -9.38
N ASP A 39 10.40 2.69 -10.49
CA ASP A 39 11.03 3.15 -11.73
C ASP A 39 11.19 4.67 -11.83
N ALA A 40 10.24 5.43 -11.28
CA ALA A 40 10.21 6.89 -11.42
C ALA A 40 10.83 7.64 -10.23
N SER A 41 11.35 6.94 -9.21
CA SER A 41 11.97 7.56 -8.04
C SER A 41 13.40 8.03 -8.31
N LEU A 42 13.67 9.32 -8.02
CA LEU A 42 14.98 9.94 -8.25
C LEU A 42 16.04 9.59 -7.20
N CYS A 43 15.67 8.90 -6.12
CA CYS A 43 16.59 8.46 -5.08
C CYS A 43 16.35 6.98 -4.76
N ALA A 44 17.39 6.30 -4.28
CA ALA A 44 17.34 4.88 -3.92
C ALA A 44 16.25 4.58 -2.88
N LEU A 45 16.04 5.49 -1.92
CA LEU A 45 15.00 5.32 -0.90
C LEU A 45 13.59 5.26 -1.51
N GLY A 46 13.31 6.07 -2.54
CA GLY A 46 12.01 6.10 -3.19
C GLY A 46 11.65 4.78 -3.88
N GLY A 47 12.65 4.12 -4.47
CA GLY A 47 12.47 2.81 -5.12
C GLY A 47 12.47 1.62 -4.14
N LEU A 48 13.06 1.78 -2.96
CA LEU A 48 13.04 0.76 -1.90
C LEU A 48 11.74 0.80 -1.07
N ALA A 49 11.09 1.96 -0.96
CA ALA A 49 9.84 2.13 -0.22
C ALA A 49 8.70 1.17 -0.62
N PRO A 50 8.46 0.83 -1.91
CA PRO A 50 7.42 -0.13 -2.29
C PRO A 50 7.81 -1.61 -2.12
N LEU A 51 9.08 -1.94 -1.90
CA LEU A 51 9.53 -3.34 -1.76
C LEU A 51 8.86 -4.15 -0.64
N PRO A 52 8.67 -3.64 0.59
CA PRO A 52 7.97 -4.39 1.63
C PRO A 52 6.52 -4.71 1.24
N VAL A 53 5.83 -3.78 0.56
CA VAL A 53 4.46 -3.99 0.08
C VAL A 53 4.44 -5.05 -1.03
N ARG A 54 5.34 -4.97 -2.02
CA ARG A 54 5.45 -5.99 -3.07
C ARG A 54 5.78 -7.38 -2.50
N SER A 55 6.64 -7.45 -1.48
CA SER A 55 6.93 -8.69 -0.77
C SER A 55 5.68 -9.25 -0.10
N ALA A 56 4.90 -8.39 0.57
CA ALA A 56 3.63 -8.78 1.18
C ALA A 56 2.63 -9.30 0.14
N LEU A 57 2.49 -8.61 -0.99
CA LEU A 57 1.62 -9.05 -2.09
C LEU A 57 2.05 -10.39 -2.71
N ARG A 58 3.35 -10.65 -2.81
CA ARG A 58 3.87 -11.90 -3.40
C ARG A 58 3.74 -13.09 -2.47
N HIS A 59 4.02 -12.90 -1.18
CA HIS A 59 4.10 -14.01 -0.21
C HIS A 59 2.82 -14.19 0.61
N PHE A 60 2.04 -13.13 0.80
CA PHE A 60 0.86 -13.11 1.68
C PHE A 60 -0.40 -12.64 0.94
N ARG A 61 -0.49 -12.86 -0.38
CA ARG A 61 -1.66 -12.51 -1.20
C ARG A 61 -2.98 -13.00 -0.62
N ASP A 62 -2.98 -14.20 -0.04
CA ASP A 62 -4.18 -14.84 0.49
C ASP A 62 -4.70 -14.12 1.73
N ASP A 63 -3.83 -13.45 2.52
CA ASP A 63 -4.21 -12.66 3.71
C ASP A 63 -4.99 -11.39 3.36
N PHE A 64 -4.88 -10.92 2.12
CA PHE A 64 -5.67 -9.78 1.63
C PHE A 64 -7.05 -10.21 1.16
N THR A 65 -7.20 -11.44 0.67
CA THR A 65 -8.49 -11.99 0.19
C THR A 65 -9.26 -12.77 1.25
N ALA A 66 -8.57 -13.23 2.30
CA ALA A 66 -9.21 -13.95 3.40
C ALA A 66 -10.04 -12.99 4.27
N PRO A 67 -11.20 -13.45 4.81
CA PRO A 67 -11.94 -12.67 5.79
C PRO A 67 -11.05 -12.40 7.00
N ARG A 68 -10.72 -11.12 7.23
CA ARG A 68 -9.81 -10.74 8.30
C ARG A 68 -10.36 -11.17 9.65
N ARG A 69 -9.57 -11.98 10.36
CA ARG A 69 -9.85 -12.41 11.72
C ARG A 69 -9.11 -11.48 12.70
N GLY A 70 -9.51 -10.20 12.76
CA GLY A 70 -8.90 -9.22 13.67
C GLY A 70 -9.31 -7.76 13.39
N PRO A 71 -9.19 -6.86 14.38
CA PRO A 71 -9.52 -5.44 14.21
C PRO A 71 -8.53 -4.77 13.24
N ALA A 72 -9.04 -3.95 12.32
CA ALA A 72 -8.23 -3.21 11.36
C ALA A 72 -7.23 -2.28 12.09
N PRO A 73 -5.92 -2.36 11.83
CA PRO A 73 -4.96 -1.42 12.39
C PRO A 73 -5.03 -0.13 11.57
N GLY A 74 -5.52 0.97 12.15
CA GLY A 74 -5.45 2.28 11.47
C GLY A 74 -6.36 3.42 11.93
N ALA A 75 -7.34 3.20 12.81
CA ALA A 75 -8.22 4.29 13.27
C ALA A 75 -7.59 5.20 14.36
N THR A 76 -6.31 5.02 14.69
CA THR A 76 -5.60 5.79 15.71
C THR A 76 -4.18 6.06 15.22
N GLU A 77 -3.94 7.25 14.67
CA GLU A 77 -2.88 8.17 15.13
C GLU A 77 -2.85 9.38 14.17
N ASP A 78 -3.52 10.44 14.61
CA ASP A 78 -3.00 11.81 14.60
C ASP A 78 -1.73 12.04 13.75
N ARG A 79 -1.91 12.42 12.48
CA ARG A 79 -0.81 12.95 11.65
C ARG A 79 -0.89 14.47 11.48
N ARG A 80 -1.38 15.15 12.52
CA ARG A 80 -1.08 16.56 12.74
C ARG A 80 0.19 16.67 13.55
N CYS A 81 1.34 16.50 12.90
CA CYS A 81 2.59 17.03 13.45
C CYS A 81 2.82 18.46 12.90
N PRO A 82 3.29 19.39 13.75
CA PRO A 82 3.28 20.84 13.53
C PRO A 82 4.16 21.34 12.38
#